data_AF-A0A958C8L6-F1
#
_entry.id   AF-A0A958C8L6-F1
#
_cell.length_a   1.000
_cell.length_b   1.000
_cell.length_c   1.000
_cell.angle_alpha   90.00
_cell.angle_beta   90.00
_cell.angle_gamma   90.00
#
_symmetry.space_group_name_H-M   'P 1'
#
loop_
_entity.id
_entity.type
_entity.pdbx_description
1 polymer ?
#
loop_
_entity_poly.entity_id
_entity_poly.type
_entity_poly.pdbx_seq_one_letter_code
_entity_poly.pdbx_strand_id
1 'polypeptide(L)'
;MAAKVRTTRSISFTDHLKQALELIAKPEVLGSQSPLAAPYFLGDALRGAEPTALVRGMALCAAIGRCLVTMWGGPLPDDGQFMLNEALSEEEQGGRYDCLILELNYLGQRYRPVPRNQAEIYHDILHISRPTHDRHLRNAIGRLGALLLQQLRPAVRPEQPIAPPALIGREQIQQQALNDLKARKSVGLTGPGGVGKTSLAATLADDWISPAVFWYTFRPTFNDQLESLLFALGYFLHGQGASALWHQLVADGGRIKDSGLALGLALADLASLRHRPLLCFDEL
;
A
#
# COMPACT_ATOMS: atom_id res chain seq x y z
N MET A 1 -15.87 -20.69 31.80
CA MET A 1 -16.32 -20.82 30.39
C MET A 1 -15.45 -19.90 29.54
N ALA A 2 -14.52 -20.45 28.78
CA ALA A 2 -13.65 -19.68 27.90
C ALA A 2 -14.46 -19.19 26.69
N ALA A 3 -14.54 -17.87 26.50
CA ALA A 3 -15.16 -17.27 25.34
C ALA A 3 -14.35 -17.65 24.10
N LYS A 4 -15.00 -18.36 23.17
CA LYS A 4 -14.47 -18.65 21.84
C LYS A 4 -14.25 -17.31 21.13
N VAL A 5 -13.00 -16.85 21.09
CA VAL A 5 -12.58 -15.75 20.22
C VAL A 5 -12.87 -16.21 18.78
N ARG A 6 -13.92 -15.66 18.18
CA ARG A 6 -14.16 -15.80 16.74
C ARG A 6 -13.00 -15.09 16.06
N THR A 7 -12.06 -15.85 15.52
CA THR A 7 -11.05 -15.35 14.58
C THR A 7 -11.78 -14.74 13.38
N THR A 8 -11.96 -13.43 13.40
CA THR A 8 -12.40 -12.64 12.25
C THR A 8 -11.40 -12.91 11.13
N ARG A 9 -11.86 -13.50 10.03
CA ARG A 9 -10.99 -13.83 8.90
C ARG A 9 -10.41 -12.51 8.36
N SER A 10 -9.10 -12.35 8.43
CA SER A 10 -8.45 -11.16 7.87
C SER A 10 -8.75 -11.06 6.39
N ILE A 11 -9.10 -9.85 5.94
CA ILE A 11 -9.37 -9.54 4.53
C ILE A 11 -8.02 -9.52 3.80
N SER A 12 -7.90 -10.23 2.67
CA SER A 12 -6.64 -10.26 1.93
C SER A 12 -6.42 -8.99 1.11
N PHE A 13 -5.17 -8.71 0.69
CA PHE A 13 -4.87 -7.62 -0.24
C PHE A 13 -5.72 -7.69 -1.52
N THR A 14 -5.90 -8.90 -2.07
CA THR A 14 -6.75 -9.14 -3.24
C THR A 14 -8.21 -8.75 -2.99
N ASP A 15 -8.72 -8.99 -1.78
CA ASP A 15 -10.08 -8.61 -1.41
C ASP A 15 -10.21 -7.08 -1.28
N HIS A 16 -9.20 -6.40 -0.70
CA HIS A 16 -9.15 -4.94 -0.68
C HIS A 16 -9.07 -4.32 -2.08
N LEU A 17 -8.34 -4.96 -3.01
CA LEU A 17 -8.26 -4.51 -4.40
C LEU A 17 -9.60 -4.69 -5.13
N LYS A 18 -10.31 -5.80 -4.91
CA LYS A 18 -11.67 -5.99 -5.43
C LYS A 18 -12.63 -4.93 -4.91
N GLN A 19 -12.63 -4.69 -3.60
CA GLN A 19 -13.44 -3.64 -2.99
C GLN A 19 -13.12 -2.26 -3.57
N ALA A 20 -11.85 -1.98 -3.83
CA ALA A 20 -11.43 -0.73 -4.47
C ALA A 20 -11.96 -0.59 -5.90
N LEU A 21 -11.92 -1.67 -6.68
CA LEU A 21 -12.47 -1.72 -8.04
C LEU A 21 -14.00 -1.53 -8.07
N GLU A 22 -14.73 -2.14 -7.13
CA GLU A 22 -16.19 -1.95 -6.99
C GLU A 22 -16.57 -0.50 -6.65
N LEU A 23 -15.67 0.23 -5.99
CA LEU A 23 -15.88 1.63 -5.58
C LEU A 23 -15.18 2.65 -6.50
N ILE A 24 -14.59 2.22 -7.62
CA ILE A 24 -13.72 3.07 -8.45
C ILE A 24 -14.43 4.30 -9.03
N ALA A 25 -15.76 4.21 -9.24
CA ALA A 25 -16.60 5.32 -9.70
C ALA A 25 -17.00 6.29 -8.57
N LYS A 26 -16.65 6.00 -7.30
CA LYS A 26 -17.02 6.76 -6.10
C LYS A 26 -15.76 7.14 -5.31
N PRO A 27 -14.93 8.08 -5.82
CA PRO A 27 -13.62 8.37 -5.25
C PRO A 27 -13.68 8.80 -3.77
N GLU A 28 -14.68 9.58 -3.36
CA GLU A 28 -14.80 9.99 -1.95
C GLU A 28 -15.06 8.81 -0.99
N VAL A 29 -15.91 7.86 -1.40
CA VAL A 29 -16.16 6.63 -0.64
C VAL A 29 -14.91 5.76 -0.64
N LEU A 30 -14.25 5.64 -1.79
CA LEU A 30 -13.01 4.89 -1.92
C LEU A 30 -11.93 5.42 -0.98
N GLY A 31 -11.74 6.74 -0.92
CA GLY A 31 -10.71 7.36 -0.09
C GLY A 31 -11.01 7.41 1.41
N SER A 32 -12.28 7.23 1.80
CA SER A 32 -12.67 7.09 3.21
C SER A 32 -12.63 5.64 3.71
N GLN A 33 -12.94 4.67 2.85
CA GLN A 33 -13.13 3.28 3.27
C GLN A 33 -12.00 2.32 2.85
N SER A 34 -11.28 2.60 1.75
CA SER A 34 -10.28 1.67 1.25
C SER A 34 -8.93 1.84 1.96
N PRO A 35 -8.35 0.75 2.51
CA PRO A 35 -6.99 0.80 3.05
C PRO A 35 -5.94 1.05 1.97
N LEU A 36 -6.26 0.81 0.69
CA LEU A 36 -5.38 1.14 -0.45
C LEU A 36 -5.37 2.64 -0.77
N ALA A 37 -6.36 3.39 -0.29
CA ALA A 37 -6.40 4.84 -0.46
C ALA A 37 -5.79 5.58 0.74
N ALA A 38 -5.35 4.87 1.76
CA ALA A 38 -4.74 5.54 2.91
C ALA A 38 -3.40 6.18 2.52
N PRO A 39 -3.00 7.27 3.21
CA PRO A 39 -1.83 8.05 2.81
C PRO A 39 -0.54 7.25 2.64
N TYR A 40 -0.35 6.23 3.47
CA TYR A 40 0.81 5.35 3.39
C TYR A 40 0.92 4.59 2.06
N PHE A 41 -0.21 4.06 1.56
CA PHE A 41 -0.21 3.24 0.37
C PHE A 41 0.05 4.10 -0.86
N LEU A 42 -0.56 5.30 -0.88
CA LEU A 42 -0.46 6.24 -1.98
C LEU A 42 0.87 7.00 -2.00
N GLY A 43 1.43 7.32 -0.83
CA GLY A 43 2.68 8.05 -0.62
C GLY A 43 2.85 9.23 -1.58
N ASP A 44 3.78 9.13 -2.54
CA ASP A 44 4.09 10.19 -3.51
C ASP A 44 2.91 10.59 -4.37
N ALA A 45 1.91 9.72 -4.57
CA ALA A 45 0.69 10.09 -5.28
C ALA A 45 -0.12 11.18 -4.55
N LEU A 46 0.20 11.47 -3.28
CA LEU A 46 -0.39 12.53 -2.47
C LEU A 46 0.57 13.69 -2.18
N ARG A 47 1.80 13.69 -2.70
CA ARG A 47 2.79 14.74 -2.37
C ARG A 47 2.23 16.14 -2.64
N GLY A 48 2.30 17.00 -1.62
CA GLY A 48 1.91 18.41 -1.71
C GLY A 48 0.40 18.68 -1.60
N ALA A 49 -0.42 17.66 -1.35
CA ALA A 49 -1.86 17.83 -1.16
C ALA A 49 -2.30 17.45 0.25
N GLU A 50 -3.29 18.17 0.79
CA GLU A 50 -3.96 17.76 2.02
C GLU A 50 -4.73 16.45 1.75
N PRO A 51 -4.50 15.37 2.52
CA PRO A 51 -4.98 14.03 2.19
C PRO A 51 -6.45 13.84 2.59
N THR A 52 -7.35 14.66 2.06
CA THR A 52 -8.80 14.50 2.23
C THR A 52 -9.29 13.19 1.59
N ALA A 53 -10.46 12.68 2.01
CA ALA A 53 -11.00 11.44 1.46
C ALA A 53 -11.13 11.50 -0.08
N LEU A 54 -11.62 12.61 -0.64
CA LEU A 54 -11.74 12.78 -2.08
C LEU A 54 -10.37 12.74 -2.78
N VAL A 55 -9.38 13.51 -2.28
CA VAL A 55 -8.03 13.56 -2.85
C VAL A 55 -7.37 12.18 -2.85
N ARG A 56 -7.50 11.44 -1.73
CA ARG A 56 -7.01 10.07 -1.60
C ARG A 56 -7.66 9.11 -2.59
N GLY A 57 -8.98 9.16 -2.71
CA GLY A 57 -9.71 8.34 -3.67
C GLY A 57 -9.30 8.61 -5.11
N MET A 58 -9.20 9.89 -5.50
CA MET A 58 -8.76 10.29 -6.83
C MET A 58 -7.33 9.84 -7.13
N ALA A 59 -6.43 9.97 -6.15
CA ALA A 59 -5.05 9.50 -6.29
C ALA A 59 -4.98 7.97 -6.49
N LEU A 60 -5.79 7.19 -5.77
CA LEU A 60 -5.90 5.74 -5.98
C LEU A 60 -6.47 5.41 -7.37
N CYS A 61 -7.57 6.07 -7.80
CA CYS A 61 -8.14 5.88 -9.13
C CYS A 61 -7.12 6.20 -10.23
N ALA A 62 -6.35 7.28 -10.08
CA ALA A 62 -5.29 7.64 -11.02
C ALA A 62 -4.16 6.61 -11.06
N ALA A 63 -3.77 6.03 -9.91
CA ALA A 63 -2.79 4.95 -9.86
C ALA A 63 -3.29 3.68 -10.58
N ILE A 64 -4.53 3.27 -10.31
CA ILE A 64 -5.17 2.14 -11.01
C ILE A 64 -5.22 2.41 -12.52
N GLY A 65 -5.63 3.62 -12.93
CA GLY A 65 -5.66 4.01 -14.34
C GLY A 65 -4.30 3.88 -15.04
N ARG A 66 -3.21 4.32 -14.39
CA ARG A 66 -1.84 4.15 -14.92
C ARG A 66 -1.43 2.68 -15.01
N CYS A 67 -1.85 1.85 -14.06
CA CYS A 67 -1.62 0.40 -14.13
C CYS A 67 -2.37 -0.23 -15.31
N LEU A 68 -3.62 0.18 -15.56
CA LEU A 68 -4.40 -0.30 -16.71
C LEU A 68 -3.77 0.09 -18.05
N VAL A 69 -3.27 1.32 -18.19
CA VAL A 69 -2.50 1.75 -19.37
C VAL A 69 -1.25 0.89 -19.56
N THR A 70 -0.55 0.57 -18.47
CA THR A 70 0.63 -0.31 -18.51
C THR A 70 0.25 -1.73 -18.92
N MET A 71 -0.82 -2.30 -18.36
CA MET A 71 -1.32 -3.63 -18.69
C MET A 71 -1.72 -3.73 -20.17
N TRP A 72 -2.36 -2.70 -20.71
CA TRP A 72 -2.74 -2.62 -22.12
C TRP A 72 -1.53 -2.51 -23.06
N GLY A 73 -0.42 -1.94 -22.57
CA GLY A 73 0.77 -1.66 -23.35
C GLY A 73 0.69 -0.33 -24.12
N GLY A 74 -0.11 0.62 -23.65
CA GLY A 74 -0.34 1.91 -24.32
C GLY A 74 -1.61 2.61 -23.85
N PRO A 75 -1.98 3.75 -24.49
CA PRO A 75 -3.24 4.42 -24.18
C PRO A 75 -4.42 3.46 -24.37
N LEU A 76 -5.34 3.48 -23.41
CA LEU A 76 -6.55 2.65 -23.48
C LEU A 76 -7.45 3.16 -24.61
N PRO A 77 -8.04 2.27 -25.43
CA PRO A 77 -9.01 2.66 -26.45
C PRO A 77 -10.24 3.30 -25.82
N ASP A 78 -10.86 4.24 -26.52
CA ASP A 78 -12.14 4.84 -26.08
C ASP A 78 -13.35 3.99 -26.50
N ASP A 79 -13.18 3.12 -27.51
CA ASP A 79 -14.20 2.20 -27.99
C ASP A 79 -14.03 0.79 -27.39
N GLY A 80 -15.06 0.33 -26.69
CA GLY A 80 -15.08 -0.99 -26.07
C GLY A 80 -15.06 -2.15 -27.07
N GLN A 81 -15.62 -1.97 -28.27
CA GLN A 81 -15.61 -3.04 -29.27
C GLN A 81 -14.21 -3.23 -29.87
N PHE A 82 -13.50 -2.13 -30.15
CA PHE A 82 -12.10 -2.16 -30.50
C PHE A 82 -11.25 -2.82 -29.41
N MET A 83 -11.50 -2.47 -28.13
CA MET A 83 -10.81 -3.08 -26.99
C MET A 83 -11.03 -4.60 -26.94
N LEU A 84 -12.27 -5.07 -27.18
CA LEU A 84 -12.61 -6.49 -27.24
C LEU A 84 -11.85 -7.20 -28.37
N ASN A 85 -11.90 -6.65 -29.58
CA ASN A 85 -11.25 -7.25 -30.75
C ASN A 85 -9.73 -7.36 -30.57
N GLU A 86 -9.07 -6.30 -30.10
CA GLU A 86 -7.63 -6.30 -29.84
C GLU A 86 -7.23 -7.31 -28.76
N ALA A 87 -8.00 -7.37 -27.66
CA ALA A 87 -7.73 -8.31 -26.57
C ALA A 87 -7.93 -9.77 -26.99
N LEU A 88 -8.90 -10.07 -27.87
CA LEU A 88 -9.13 -11.42 -28.39
C LEU A 88 -8.15 -11.80 -29.51
N SER A 89 -7.52 -10.83 -30.17
CA SER A 89 -6.48 -11.06 -31.18
C SER A 89 -5.10 -11.40 -30.59
N GLU A 90 -4.93 -11.24 -29.28
CA GLU A 90 -3.69 -11.56 -28.57
C GLU A 90 -3.49 -13.10 -28.56
N GLU A 91 -2.46 -13.60 -29.25
CA GLU A 91 -2.18 -15.05 -29.39
C GLU A 91 -2.01 -15.75 -28.03
N GLU A 92 -1.45 -15.05 -27.06
CA GLU A 92 -1.45 -15.44 -25.65
C GLU A 92 -2.29 -14.44 -24.87
N GLN A 93 -3.21 -14.94 -24.04
CA GLN A 93 -4.02 -14.11 -23.14
C GLN A 93 -3.09 -13.30 -22.23
N GLY A 94 -2.90 -12.03 -22.57
CA GLY A 94 -1.89 -11.15 -22.01
C GLY A 94 -2.48 -10.00 -21.21
N GLY A 95 -1.72 -8.91 -21.12
CA GLY A 95 -2.13 -7.75 -20.33
C GLY A 95 -3.37 -7.06 -20.90
N ARG A 96 -3.61 -7.13 -22.22
CA ARG A 96 -4.79 -6.54 -22.87
C ARG A 96 -6.06 -7.30 -22.51
N TYR A 97 -6.00 -8.63 -22.55
CA TYR A 97 -7.12 -9.46 -22.11
C TYR A 97 -7.46 -9.25 -20.63
N ASP A 98 -6.45 -9.15 -19.76
CA ASP A 98 -6.67 -8.84 -18.34
C ASP A 98 -7.33 -7.46 -18.15
N CYS A 99 -6.96 -6.45 -18.93
CA CYS A 99 -7.62 -5.13 -18.94
C CYS A 99 -9.08 -5.21 -19.36
N LEU A 100 -9.40 -5.95 -20.43
CA LEU A 100 -10.77 -6.14 -20.90
C LEU A 100 -11.64 -6.80 -19.83
N ILE A 101 -11.11 -7.84 -19.18
CA ILE A 101 -11.82 -8.54 -18.09
C ILE A 101 -12.17 -7.58 -16.95
N LEU A 102 -11.26 -6.70 -16.56
CA LEU A 102 -11.50 -5.68 -15.54
C LEU A 102 -12.51 -4.62 -16.00
N GLU A 103 -12.42 -4.20 -17.27
CA GLU A 103 -13.35 -3.24 -17.89
C GLU A 103 -14.78 -3.75 -17.85
N LEU A 104 -15.00 -5.01 -18.24
CA LEU A 104 -16.32 -5.65 -18.28
C LEU A 104 -16.91 -5.87 -16.87
N ASN A 105 -16.08 -6.19 -15.88
CA ASN A 105 -16.56 -6.54 -14.53
C ASN A 105 -16.69 -5.35 -13.58
N TYR A 106 -15.82 -4.33 -13.68
CA TYR A 106 -15.71 -3.29 -12.65
C TYR A 106 -15.79 -1.86 -13.20
N LEU A 107 -15.16 -1.59 -14.34
CA LEU A 107 -14.99 -0.20 -14.79
C LEU A 107 -16.22 0.30 -15.56
N GLY A 108 -16.69 -0.46 -16.55
CA GLY A 108 -17.87 -0.13 -17.35
C GLY A 108 -17.84 1.28 -17.97
N GLN A 109 -16.66 1.80 -18.29
CA GLN A 109 -16.44 3.15 -18.83
C GLN A 109 -16.49 3.15 -20.36
N ARG A 110 -15.85 2.16 -20.99
CA ARG A 110 -15.57 2.06 -22.43
C ARG A 110 -16.46 1.04 -23.12
N TYR A 111 -16.75 -0.08 -22.46
CA TYR A 111 -17.63 -1.10 -23.05
C TYR A 111 -19.10 -0.71 -22.93
N ARG A 112 -19.77 -0.59 -24.08
CA ARG A 112 -21.18 -0.22 -24.18
C ARG A 112 -21.92 -1.18 -25.13
N PRO A 113 -23.12 -1.65 -24.77
CA PRO A 113 -23.81 -1.43 -23.50
C PRO A 113 -23.08 -2.09 -22.32
N VAL A 114 -23.28 -1.58 -21.10
CA VAL A 114 -22.69 -2.20 -19.90
C VAL A 114 -23.31 -3.58 -19.70
N PRO A 115 -22.49 -4.64 -19.48
CA PRO A 115 -23.02 -5.95 -19.17
C PRO A 115 -23.90 -5.91 -17.93
N ARG A 116 -25.07 -6.54 -17.99
CA ARG A 116 -26.06 -6.53 -16.91
C ARG A 116 -25.66 -7.44 -15.75
N ASN A 117 -24.90 -8.49 -16.05
CA ASN A 117 -24.47 -9.49 -15.09
C ASN A 117 -23.25 -10.26 -15.63
N GLN A 118 -22.64 -11.07 -14.78
CA GLN A 118 -21.47 -11.87 -15.18
C GLN A 118 -21.77 -12.93 -16.23
N ALA A 119 -23.01 -13.44 -16.32
CA ALA A 119 -23.36 -14.45 -17.31
C ALA A 119 -23.27 -13.91 -18.74
N GLU A 120 -23.73 -12.67 -18.96
CA GLU A 120 -23.56 -11.96 -20.23
C GLU A 120 -22.07 -11.81 -20.59
N ILE A 121 -21.22 -11.51 -19.61
CA ILE A 121 -19.76 -11.38 -19.82
C ILE A 121 -19.16 -12.69 -20.33
N TYR A 122 -19.32 -13.80 -19.61
CA TYR A 122 -18.63 -15.03 -20.01
C TYR A 122 -19.33 -15.77 -21.16
N HIS A 123 -20.66 -15.77 -21.25
CA HIS A 123 -21.39 -16.54 -22.25
C HIS A 123 -21.57 -15.78 -23.57
N ASP A 124 -22.01 -14.52 -23.49
CA ASP A 124 -22.46 -13.75 -24.66
C ASP A 124 -21.35 -12.90 -25.27
N ILE A 125 -20.42 -12.40 -24.45
CA ILE A 125 -19.33 -11.50 -24.91
C ILE A 125 -18.04 -12.28 -25.16
N LEU A 126 -17.57 -13.04 -24.16
CA LEU A 126 -16.28 -13.72 -24.23
C LEU A 126 -16.36 -15.15 -24.75
N HIS A 127 -17.57 -15.74 -24.81
CA HIS A 127 -17.83 -17.12 -25.23
C HIS A 127 -16.95 -18.17 -24.53
N ILE A 128 -16.75 -17.99 -23.22
CA ILE A 128 -15.99 -18.89 -22.34
C ILE A 128 -16.86 -19.46 -21.21
N SER A 129 -16.40 -20.56 -20.62
CA SER A 129 -17.05 -21.11 -19.44
C SER A 129 -16.84 -20.22 -18.21
N ARG A 130 -17.81 -20.22 -17.28
CA ARG A 130 -17.70 -19.52 -15.99
C ARG A 130 -16.41 -19.83 -15.22
N PRO A 131 -15.97 -21.09 -15.05
CA PRO A 131 -14.71 -21.38 -14.35
C PRO A 131 -13.49 -20.75 -15.02
N THR A 132 -13.50 -20.66 -16.36
CA THR A 132 -12.43 -20.03 -17.14
C THR A 132 -12.43 -18.52 -16.91
N HIS A 133 -13.60 -17.88 -16.97
CA HIS A 133 -13.78 -16.47 -16.62
C HIS A 133 -13.28 -16.16 -15.19
N ASP A 134 -13.69 -16.93 -14.19
CA ASP A 134 -13.32 -16.68 -12.79
C ASP A 134 -11.79 -16.78 -12.56
N ARG A 135 -11.13 -17.68 -13.31
CA ARG A 135 -9.67 -17.78 -13.33
C ARG A 135 -9.02 -16.55 -13.97
N HIS A 136 -9.51 -16.09 -15.12
CA HIS A 136 -8.99 -14.89 -15.78
C HIS A 136 -9.20 -13.64 -14.92
N LEU A 137 -10.37 -13.48 -14.32
CA LEU A 137 -10.64 -12.36 -13.41
C LEU A 137 -9.67 -12.36 -12.22
N ARG A 138 -9.39 -13.52 -11.63
CA ARG A 138 -8.41 -13.64 -10.54
C ARG A 138 -7.00 -13.26 -11.00
N ASN A 139 -6.59 -13.72 -12.18
CA ASN A 139 -5.28 -13.41 -12.74
C ASN A 139 -5.14 -11.91 -13.05
N ALA A 140 -6.16 -11.30 -13.65
CA ALA A 140 -6.21 -9.89 -13.97
C ALA A 140 -6.10 -9.02 -12.71
N ILE A 141 -6.85 -9.36 -11.65
CA ILE A 141 -6.73 -8.68 -10.34
C ILE A 141 -5.33 -8.87 -9.75
N GLY A 142 -4.76 -10.08 -9.85
CA GLY A 142 -3.39 -10.36 -9.40
C GLY A 142 -2.34 -9.53 -10.12
N ARG A 143 -2.42 -9.43 -11.45
CA ARG A 143 -1.52 -8.61 -12.27
C ARG A 143 -1.66 -7.12 -11.95
N LEU A 144 -2.90 -6.62 -11.86
CA LEU A 144 -3.18 -5.25 -11.45
C LEU A 144 -2.56 -4.96 -10.07
N GLY A 145 -2.75 -5.87 -9.11
CA GLY A 145 -2.18 -5.74 -7.77
C GLY A 145 -0.65 -5.67 -7.77
N ALA A 146 0.00 -6.53 -8.56
CA ALA A 146 1.45 -6.52 -8.70
C ALA A 146 1.97 -5.20 -9.30
N LEU A 147 1.32 -4.69 -10.36
CA LEU A 147 1.67 -3.41 -10.96
C LEU A 147 1.43 -2.23 -10.02
N LEU A 148 0.33 -2.26 -9.26
CA LEU A 148 0.01 -1.23 -8.28
C LEU A 148 1.06 -1.16 -7.17
N LEU A 149 1.49 -2.32 -6.65
CA LEU A 149 2.57 -2.41 -5.67
C LEU A 149 3.91 -1.96 -6.25
N GLN A 150 4.23 -2.33 -7.50
CA GLN A 150 5.46 -1.91 -8.17
C GLN A 150 5.51 -0.39 -8.42
N GLN A 151 4.35 0.20 -8.75
CA GLN A 151 4.22 1.63 -9.04
C GLN A 151 4.24 2.48 -7.77
N LEU A 152 3.47 2.08 -6.75
CA LEU A 152 3.32 2.86 -5.53
C LEU A 152 4.41 2.57 -4.51
N ARG A 153 5.04 1.39 -4.57
CA ARG A 153 6.11 0.93 -3.66
C ARG A 153 5.82 1.24 -2.19
N PRO A 154 4.64 0.88 -1.66
CA PRO A 154 4.23 1.28 -0.32
C PRO A 154 5.19 0.78 0.77
N ALA A 155 5.75 -0.43 0.61
CA ALA A 155 6.72 -1.01 1.53
C ALA A 155 8.10 -0.30 1.52
N VAL A 156 8.35 0.61 0.58
CA VAL A 156 9.63 1.31 0.44
C VAL A 156 9.56 2.69 1.09
N ARG A 157 8.38 3.15 1.52
CA ARG A 157 8.23 4.51 2.04
C ARG A 157 8.19 4.52 3.56
N PRO A 158 9.07 5.29 4.21
CA PRO A 158 8.83 5.65 5.60
C PRO A 158 7.54 6.49 5.64
N GLU A 159 6.53 6.00 6.35
CA GLU A 159 5.40 6.83 6.72
C GLU A 159 5.96 7.97 7.59
N GLN A 160 5.40 9.18 7.55
CA GLN A 160 5.69 10.18 8.58
C GLN A 160 4.39 10.91 8.85
N PRO A 161 3.62 10.50 9.87
CA PRO A 161 2.39 11.19 10.22
C PRO A 161 2.67 12.67 10.46
N ILE A 162 1.81 13.53 9.93
CA ILE A 162 1.94 14.97 10.11
C ILE A 162 1.65 15.29 11.58
N ALA A 163 2.57 16.00 12.22
CA ALA A 163 2.36 16.49 13.58
C ALA A 163 1.15 17.43 13.61
N PRO A 164 0.24 17.29 14.60
CA PRO A 164 -0.85 18.25 14.75
C PRO A 164 -0.29 19.64 15.08
N PRO A 165 -0.97 20.72 14.68
CA PRO A 165 -0.51 22.09 14.95
C PRO A 165 -0.43 22.42 16.45
N ALA A 166 -1.20 21.72 17.29
CA ALA A 166 -1.13 21.84 18.75
C ALA A 166 -1.50 20.52 19.43
N LEU A 167 -0.74 20.15 20.47
CA LEU A 167 -1.09 19.12 21.44
C LEU A 167 -1.56 19.79 22.73
N ILE A 168 -2.85 19.70 23.05
CA ILE A 168 -3.40 20.33 24.26
C ILE A 168 -3.26 19.39 25.46
N GLY A 169 -2.59 19.83 26.52
CA GLY A 169 -2.53 19.13 27.80
C GLY A 169 -1.66 17.85 27.80
N ARG A 170 -0.73 17.75 26.85
CA ARG A 170 0.19 16.60 26.70
C ARG A 170 1.66 16.99 26.82
N GLU A 171 1.94 18.24 27.16
CA GLU A 171 3.27 18.85 27.14
C GLU A 171 4.24 18.12 28.08
N GLN A 172 3.77 17.77 29.29
CA GLN A 172 4.60 17.04 30.25
C GLN A 172 4.95 15.62 29.77
N ILE A 173 4.00 14.92 29.15
CA ILE A 173 4.21 13.56 28.63
C ILE A 173 5.17 13.61 27.44
N GLN A 174 4.98 14.58 26.54
CA GLN A 174 5.87 14.83 25.39
C GLN A 174 7.30 15.10 25.87
N GLN A 175 7.48 16.02 26.82
CA GLN A 175 8.81 16.36 27.32
C GLN A 175 9.49 15.17 27.99
N GLN A 176 8.75 14.40 28.79
CA GLN A 176 9.27 13.19 29.43
C GLN A 176 9.71 12.15 28.40
N ALA A 177 8.85 11.84 27.43
CA ALA A 177 9.14 10.90 26.36
C ALA A 177 10.37 11.33 25.54
N LEU A 178 10.46 12.61 25.17
CA LEU A 178 11.59 13.15 24.43
C LEU A 178 12.90 13.04 25.23
N ASN A 179 12.85 13.33 26.53
CA ASN A 179 14.01 13.19 27.42
C ASN A 179 14.48 11.74 27.52
N ASP A 180 13.55 10.80 27.66
CA ASP A 180 13.87 9.36 27.72
C ASP A 180 14.46 8.85 26.40
N LEU A 181 13.91 9.26 25.25
CA LEU A 181 14.45 8.94 23.92
C LEU A 181 15.87 9.53 23.73
N LYS A 182 16.10 10.78 24.15
CA LYS A 182 17.43 11.41 24.12
C LYS A 182 18.44 10.65 25.00
N ALA A 183 17.96 10.08 26.12
CA ALA A 183 18.72 9.21 27.01
C ALA A 183 18.89 7.76 26.51
N ARG A 184 18.56 7.46 25.24
CA ARG A 184 18.67 6.13 24.60
C ARG A 184 17.76 5.06 25.22
N LYS A 185 16.63 5.46 25.79
CA LYS A 185 15.60 4.51 26.23
C LYS A 185 14.58 4.27 25.13
N SER A 186 13.92 3.12 25.20
CA SER A 186 12.72 2.85 24.42
C SER A 186 11.50 3.41 25.14
N VAL A 187 10.61 4.08 24.41
CA VAL A 187 9.36 4.63 24.95
C VAL A 187 8.19 3.89 24.34
N GLY A 188 7.33 3.32 25.20
CA GLY A 188 6.06 2.72 24.79
C GLY A 188 4.90 3.69 25.06
N LEU A 189 4.17 4.07 24.01
CA LEU A 189 2.93 4.82 24.15
C LEU A 189 1.74 3.86 24.17
N THR A 190 1.12 3.69 25.33
CA THR A 190 0.01 2.76 25.53
C THR A 190 -1.28 3.50 25.89
N GLY A 191 -2.42 2.98 25.45
CA GLY A 191 -3.73 3.55 25.78
C GLY A 191 -4.81 3.17 24.77
N PRO A 192 -6.08 3.49 25.06
CA PRO A 192 -7.22 3.13 24.21
C PRO A 192 -7.11 3.72 22.79
N GLY A 193 -7.89 3.17 21.86
CA GLY A 193 -8.03 3.74 20.51
C GLY A 193 -8.51 5.18 20.54
N GLY A 194 -8.01 6.02 19.65
CA GLY A 194 -8.43 7.43 19.53
C GLY A 194 -7.88 8.39 20.60
N VAL A 195 -7.11 7.93 21.59
CA VAL A 195 -6.59 8.79 22.67
C VAL A 195 -5.48 9.77 22.25
N GLY A 196 -5.03 9.72 20.98
CA GLY A 196 -4.01 10.61 20.42
C GLY A 196 -2.56 10.11 20.52
N LYS A 197 -2.33 8.79 20.63
CA LYS A 197 -0.97 8.19 20.71
C LYS A 197 -0.13 8.52 19.49
N THR A 198 -0.65 8.23 18.29
CA THR A 198 0.00 8.52 17.01
C THR A 198 0.28 10.01 16.85
N SER A 199 -0.64 10.89 17.28
CA SER A 199 -0.45 12.34 17.25
C SER A 199 0.68 12.82 18.18
N LEU A 200 0.76 12.24 19.38
CA LEU A 200 1.87 12.52 20.31
C LEU A 200 3.21 12.04 19.73
N ALA A 201 3.27 10.80 19.21
CA ALA A 201 4.48 10.27 18.59
C ALA A 201 4.89 11.06 17.33
N ALA A 202 3.94 11.53 16.52
CA ALA A 202 4.22 12.39 15.37
C ALA A 202 4.89 13.71 15.79
N THR A 203 4.44 14.30 16.90
CA THR A 203 5.05 15.52 17.45
C THR A 203 6.45 15.24 17.99
N LEU A 204 6.66 14.10 18.68
CA LEU A 204 7.99 13.68 19.14
C LEU A 204 8.97 13.45 17.97
N ALA A 205 8.46 12.93 16.85
CA ALA A 205 9.21 12.72 15.64
C ALA A 205 9.60 14.04 14.95
N ASP A 206 8.69 15.02 14.94
CA ASP A 206 8.95 16.37 14.42
C ASP A 206 9.97 17.14 15.27
N ASP A 207 9.90 16.98 16.60
CA ASP A 207 10.85 17.55 17.56
C ASP A 207 12.21 16.80 17.61
N TRP A 208 12.38 15.76 16.81
CA TRP A 208 13.61 14.97 16.84
C TRP A 208 14.79 15.76 16.28
N ILE A 209 15.95 15.63 16.93
CA ILE A 209 17.14 16.45 16.65
C ILE A 209 17.73 16.26 15.24
N SER A 210 17.33 15.20 14.54
CA SER A 210 17.84 14.88 13.22
C SER A 210 16.72 14.45 12.27
N PRO A 211 16.88 14.66 10.96
CA PRO A 211 15.90 14.23 9.97
C PRO A 211 15.86 12.71 9.77
N ALA A 212 16.71 11.94 10.47
CA ALA A 212 16.74 10.49 10.40
C ALA A 212 15.58 9.87 11.23
N VAL A 213 14.35 10.14 10.82
CA VAL A 213 13.15 9.54 11.42
C VAL A 213 12.66 8.42 10.51
N PHE A 214 12.65 7.20 11.03
CA PHE A 214 12.01 6.06 10.41
C PHE A 214 10.70 5.79 11.12
N TRP A 215 9.60 5.74 10.38
CA TRP A 215 8.31 5.38 10.95
C TRP A 215 7.64 4.29 10.13
N TYR A 216 7.18 3.27 10.86
CA TYR A 216 6.61 2.06 10.30
C TYR A 216 5.31 1.71 11.04
N THR A 217 4.21 1.70 10.31
CA THR A 217 2.90 1.32 10.84
C THR A 217 2.59 -0.12 10.45
N PHE A 218 2.42 -0.99 11.43
CA PHE A 218 2.01 -2.37 11.21
C PHE A 218 0.53 -2.44 10.82
N ARG A 219 0.25 -3.11 9.71
CA ARG A 219 -1.09 -3.37 9.19
C ARG A 219 -1.26 -4.87 9.00
N PRO A 220 -2.17 -5.50 9.75
CA PRO A 220 -2.39 -6.94 9.69
C PRO A 220 -2.57 -7.42 8.26
N THR A 221 -1.87 -8.49 7.89
CA THR A 221 -1.89 -9.14 6.57
C THR A 221 -1.42 -8.30 5.38
N PHE A 222 -0.96 -7.07 5.61
CA PHE A 222 -0.50 -6.19 4.55
C PHE A 222 1.02 -5.98 4.60
N ASN A 223 1.56 -5.57 5.75
CA ASN A 223 2.98 -5.30 5.94
C ASN A 223 3.48 -5.72 7.34
N ASP A 224 2.78 -6.63 8.00
CA ASP A 224 3.10 -7.18 9.33
C ASP A 224 4.18 -8.28 9.30
N GLN A 225 4.80 -8.50 8.15
CA GLN A 225 5.87 -9.48 7.93
C GLN A 225 7.26 -8.84 8.11
N LEU A 226 8.20 -9.62 8.64
CA LEU A 226 9.58 -9.17 8.89
C LEU A 226 10.26 -8.67 7.61
N GLU A 227 9.99 -9.32 6.48
CA GLU A 227 10.51 -8.95 5.17
C GLU A 227 10.08 -7.55 4.76
N SER A 228 8.82 -7.20 5.00
CA SER A 228 8.28 -5.87 4.69
C SER A 228 8.96 -4.80 5.54
N LEU A 229 9.16 -5.08 6.84
CA LEU A 229 9.84 -4.17 7.74
C LEU A 229 11.32 -3.98 7.35
N LEU A 230 12.04 -5.06 7.10
CA LEU A 230 13.46 -4.99 6.74
C LEU A 230 13.68 -4.32 5.38
N PHE A 231 12.74 -4.47 4.44
CA PHE A 231 12.79 -3.76 3.17
C PHE A 231 12.57 -2.25 3.33
N ALA A 232 11.57 -1.84 4.12
CA ALA A 232 11.34 -0.44 4.45
C ALA A 232 12.54 0.18 5.18
N LEU A 233 13.06 -0.53 6.18
CA LEU A 233 14.22 -0.10 6.96
C LEU A 233 15.48 -0.01 6.09
N GLY A 234 15.74 -1.01 5.24
CA GLY A 234 16.88 -0.99 4.32
C GLY A 234 16.85 0.21 3.37
N TYR A 235 15.69 0.52 2.81
CA TYR A 235 15.53 1.71 1.98
C TYR A 235 15.76 3.01 2.76
N PHE A 236 15.21 3.12 3.97
CA PHE A 236 15.46 4.27 4.85
C PHE A 236 16.96 4.45 5.13
N LEU A 237 17.65 3.38 5.54
CA LEU A 237 19.09 3.41 5.83
C LEU A 237 19.90 3.82 4.61
N HIS A 238 19.53 3.33 3.42
CA HIS A 238 20.16 3.72 2.15
C HIS A 238 20.04 5.23 1.92
N GLY A 239 18.86 5.81 2.17
CA GLY A 239 18.65 7.26 2.13
C GLY A 239 19.48 8.06 3.14
N GLN A 240 19.90 7.43 4.24
CA GLN A 240 20.81 8.01 5.25
C GLN A 240 22.30 7.72 4.96
N GLY A 241 22.61 7.06 3.83
CA GLY A 241 23.97 6.74 3.39
C GLY A 241 24.51 5.38 3.83
N ALA A 242 23.75 4.58 4.57
CA ALA A 242 24.13 3.22 4.99
C ALA A 242 23.35 2.18 4.15
N SER A 243 24.05 1.49 3.24
CA SER A 243 23.40 0.78 2.13
C SER A 243 23.59 -0.74 2.14
N ALA A 244 24.23 -1.31 3.16
CA ALA A 244 24.61 -2.72 3.12
C ALA A 244 23.38 -3.64 3.08
N LEU A 245 22.39 -3.38 3.94
CA LEU A 245 21.11 -4.08 3.95
C LEU A 245 20.37 -3.91 2.63
N TRP A 246 20.28 -2.67 2.13
CA TRP A 246 19.57 -2.37 0.89
C TRP A 246 20.15 -3.10 -0.31
N HIS A 247 21.48 -3.07 -0.48
CA HIS A 247 22.15 -3.77 -1.57
C HIS A 247 21.92 -5.28 -1.51
N GLN A 248 21.96 -5.87 -0.32
CA GLN A 248 21.67 -7.30 -0.15
C GLN A 248 20.23 -7.61 -0.55
N LEU A 249 19.26 -6.84 -0.05
CA LEU A 249 17.85 -7.05 -0.36
C LEU A 249 17.55 -6.88 -1.86
N VAL A 250 18.15 -5.89 -2.51
CA VAL A 250 18.01 -5.69 -3.97
C VAL A 250 18.65 -6.86 -4.73
N ALA A 251 19.84 -7.31 -4.34
CA ALA A 251 20.52 -8.46 -4.96
C ALA A 251 19.70 -9.75 -4.84
N ASP A 252 18.97 -9.93 -3.75
CA ASP A 252 18.08 -11.07 -3.52
C ASP A 252 16.66 -10.88 -4.10
N GLY A 253 16.41 -9.80 -4.85
CA GLY A 253 15.11 -9.52 -5.46
C GLY A 253 14.01 -9.22 -4.45
N GLY A 254 14.36 -8.61 -3.32
CA GLY A 254 13.48 -8.27 -2.21
C GLY A 254 13.09 -9.45 -1.32
N ARG A 255 13.68 -10.63 -1.54
CA ARG A 255 13.46 -11.81 -0.70
C ARG A 255 14.52 -11.88 0.38
N ILE A 256 14.13 -12.30 1.57
CA ILE A 256 15.07 -12.57 2.66
C ILE A 256 15.33 -14.08 2.67
N LYS A 257 16.50 -14.48 2.17
CA LYS A 257 16.94 -15.88 2.20
C LYS A 257 17.51 -16.27 3.56
N ASP A 258 18.20 -15.33 4.21
CA ASP A 258 18.81 -15.49 5.53
C ASP A 258 18.45 -14.27 6.39
N SER A 259 17.49 -14.46 7.31
CA SER A 259 17.04 -13.41 8.22
C SER A 259 18.11 -13.00 9.23
N GLY A 260 19.03 -13.90 9.59
CA GLY A 260 20.13 -13.60 10.50
C GLY A 260 21.13 -12.64 9.86
N LEU A 261 21.50 -12.89 8.60
CA LEU A 261 22.32 -11.97 7.81
C LEU A 261 21.64 -10.61 7.64
N ALA A 262 20.36 -10.59 7.23
CA ALA A 262 19.63 -9.34 7.04
C ALA A 262 19.54 -8.50 8.32
N LEU A 263 19.28 -9.11 9.47
CA LEU A 263 19.29 -8.43 10.76
C LEU A 263 20.69 -7.93 11.14
N GLY A 264 21.74 -8.73 10.90
CA GLY A 264 23.12 -8.32 11.12
C GLY A 264 23.51 -7.08 10.30
N LEU A 265 23.12 -7.05 9.03
CA LEU A 265 23.32 -5.89 8.15
C LEU A 265 22.52 -4.68 8.62
N ALA A 266 21.26 -4.86 9.04
CA ALA A 266 20.44 -3.78 9.59
C ALA A 266 21.09 -3.12 10.81
N LEU A 267 21.60 -3.93 11.74
CA LEU A 267 22.29 -3.46 12.94
C LEU A 267 23.60 -2.73 12.60
N ALA A 268 24.37 -3.26 11.64
CA ALA A 268 25.60 -2.63 11.17
C ALA A 268 25.33 -1.27 10.51
N ASP A 269 24.33 -1.20 9.63
CA ASP A 269 23.92 0.04 8.97
C ASP A 269 23.44 1.07 10.00
N LEU A 270 22.57 0.69 10.95
CA LEU A 270 22.10 1.55 12.04
C LEU A 270 23.26 2.11 12.89
N ALA A 271 24.27 1.28 13.18
CA ALA A 271 25.45 1.68 13.95
C ALA A 271 26.37 2.65 13.18
N SER A 272 26.31 2.63 11.84
CA SER A 272 27.15 3.46 10.96
C SER A 272 26.58 4.85 10.66
N LEU A 273 25.32 5.12 11.05
CA LEU A 273 24.66 6.38 10.75
C LEU A 273 25.34 7.57 11.43
N ARG A 274 25.48 8.67 10.67
CA ARG A 274 26.06 9.94 11.18
C ARG A 274 25.19 10.59 12.25
N HIS A 275 23.89 10.50 12.08
CA HIS A 275 22.90 11.03 12.99
C HIS A 275 22.15 9.90 13.67
N ARG A 276 21.77 10.09 14.94
CA ARG A 276 21.00 9.08 15.67
C ARG A 276 19.59 9.00 15.09
N PRO A 277 19.18 7.85 14.52
CA PRO A 277 17.85 7.72 14.01
C PRO A 277 16.83 7.63 15.15
N LEU A 278 15.61 8.11 14.91
CA LEU A 278 14.44 7.74 15.69
C LEU A 278 13.68 6.66 14.92
N LEU A 279 13.47 5.51 15.55
CA LEU A 279 12.67 4.41 14.98
C LEU A 279 11.31 4.41 15.67
N CYS A 280 10.26 4.75 14.93
CA CYS A 280 8.88 4.76 15.39
C CYS A 280 8.14 3.55 14.81
N PHE A 281 7.57 2.74 15.68
CA PHE A 281 6.77 1.58 15.32
C PHE A 281 5.35 1.81 15.82
N ASP A 282 4.40 1.96 14.91
CA ASP A 282 2.99 2.19 15.23
C ASP A 282 2.13 0.99 14.84
N GLU A 283 0.98 0.87 15.49
CA GLU A 283 -0.02 -0.16 15.20
C GLU A 283 -1.40 0.52 15.11
N LEU A 284 -2.19 0.13 14.11
CA LEU A 284 -3.55 0.66 13.90
C LEU A 284 -4.64 -0.22 14.49
#